data_AF-A0A7V9FJP7-F1
#
_entry.id   AF-A0A7V9FJP7-F1
#
_cell.length_a   1.000
_cell.length_b   1.000
_cell.length_c   1.000
_cell.angle_alpha   90.00
_cell.angle_beta   90.00
_cell.angle_gamma   90.00
#
_symmetry.space_group_name_H-M   'P 1'
#
loop_
_entity.id
_entity.type
_entity.pdbx_description
1 polymer ?
#
loop_
_entity_poly.entity_id
_entity_poly.type
_entity_poly.pdbx_seq_one_letter_code
_entity_poly.pdbx_strand_id
1 'polypeptide(L)'
;MHGALPDLLLRLRADGTYLEIGGDISKLANQPEQVVGSTAHELLPDDIADRLMHCVRASLEQAKLATVEYTLETHLGEQRDFEVRIAPAGPDEVVAVVRDVTDLHQAMRDLTDSRARLVAAGDAERRRVERNLCACGAATA
;
A
#
# COMPACT_ATOMS: atom_id res chain seq x y z
N MET A 1 12.83 19.23 -11.25
CA MET A 1 12.61 17.98 -12.00
C MET A 1 12.10 16.96 -11.00
N HIS A 2 10.83 16.54 -11.10
CA HIS A 2 10.25 15.56 -10.18
C HIS A 2 10.94 14.22 -10.45
N GLY A 3 11.84 13.83 -9.54
CA GLY A 3 12.59 12.58 -9.63
C GLY A 3 11.64 11.40 -9.50
N ALA A 4 11.16 10.89 -10.63
CA ALA A 4 10.59 9.56 -10.74
C ALA A 4 11.75 8.57 -10.57
N LEU A 5 12.12 8.29 -9.32
CA LEU A 5 13.09 7.25 -8.98
C LEU A 5 12.63 5.92 -9.62
N PRO A 6 13.56 5.09 -10.11
CA PRO A 6 13.23 3.86 -10.81
C PRO A 6 12.58 2.90 -9.82
N ASP A 7 11.25 2.81 -9.86
CA ASP A 7 10.50 1.82 -9.11
C ASP A 7 11.04 0.41 -9.44
N LEU A 8 10.97 -0.52 -8.50
CA LEU A 8 11.42 -1.90 -8.73
C LEU A 8 10.50 -2.52 -9.80
N LEU A 9 11.09 -2.99 -10.89
CA LEU A 9 10.38 -3.61 -12.01
C LEU A 9 10.60 -5.11 -11.96
N LEU A 10 9.52 -5.88 -11.98
CA LEU A 10 9.53 -7.32 -12.01
C LEU A 10 8.76 -7.77 -13.24
N ARG A 11 9.33 -8.64 -14.07
CA ARG A 11 8.58 -9.34 -15.12
C ARG A 11 8.18 -10.70 -14.57
N LEU A 12 6.89 -10.98 -14.58
CA LEU A 12 6.35 -12.26 -14.16
C LEU A 12 5.60 -12.92 -15.31
N ARG A 13 5.60 -14.24 -15.31
CA ARG A 13 4.73 -15.04 -16.17
C ARG A 13 3.35 -15.23 -15.52
N ALA A 14 2.36 -15.61 -16.30
CA ALA A 14 1.00 -15.89 -15.85
C ALA A 14 0.89 -16.97 -14.76
N ASP A 15 1.91 -17.82 -14.62
CA ASP A 15 2.04 -18.84 -13.57
C ASP A 15 2.68 -18.33 -12.27
N GLY A 16 3.16 -17.07 -12.25
CA GLY A 16 3.81 -16.46 -11.10
C GLY A 16 5.32 -16.62 -11.06
N THR A 17 5.94 -17.16 -12.11
CA THR A 17 7.40 -17.27 -12.23
C THR A 17 8.01 -15.90 -12.53
N TYR A 18 9.00 -15.48 -11.74
CA TYR A 18 9.76 -14.26 -12.00
C TYR A 18 10.77 -14.49 -13.13
N LEU A 19 10.65 -13.72 -14.22
CA LEU A 19 11.49 -13.84 -15.41
C LEU A 19 12.66 -12.86 -15.40
N GLU A 20 12.43 -11.64 -14.91
CA GLU A 20 13.43 -10.57 -14.96
C GLU A 20 13.17 -9.56 -13.84
N ILE A 21 14.26 -8.96 -13.35
CA ILE A 21 14.24 -7.89 -12.35
C ILE A 21 14.99 -6.70 -12.95
N GLY A 22 14.42 -5.52 -12.82
CA GLY A 22 15.02 -4.25 -13.23
C GLY A 22 14.72 -3.13 -12.23
N GLY A 23 15.37 -1.99 -12.41
CA GLY A 23 15.19 -0.84 -11.52
C GLY A 23 15.99 -0.95 -10.22
N ASP A 24 15.40 -0.48 -9.12
CA ASP A 24 16.07 -0.42 -7.82
C ASP A 24 15.94 -1.73 -7.02
N ILE A 25 16.97 -2.57 -7.17
CA ILE A 25 17.09 -3.91 -6.58
C ILE A 25 17.14 -3.86 -5.03
N SER A 26 17.49 -2.72 -4.44
CA SER A 26 17.56 -2.56 -2.97
C SER A 26 16.21 -2.71 -2.27
N LYS A 27 15.11 -2.60 -3.04
CA LYS A 27 13.72 -2.73 -2.55
C LYS A 27 13.20 -4.17 -2.62
N LEU A 28 14.00 -5.13 -3.06
CA LEU A 28 13.60 -6.52 -3.03
C LEU A 28 13.47 -7.01 -1.59
N ALA A 29 12.37 -7.72 -1.33
CA ALA A 29 12.20 -8.45 -0.10
C ALA A 29 13.09 -9.71 -0.03
N ASN A 30 13.82 -10.09 -1.10
CA ASN A 30 14.65 -11.30 -1.20
C ASN A 30 15.95 -11.03 -1.98
N GLN A 31 16.94 -11.91 -1.89
CA GLN A 31 18.17 -11.76 -2.68
C GLN A 31 17.85 -11.88 -4.18
N PRO A 32 18.34 -10.96 -5.04
CA PRO A 32 18.03 -10.94 -6.47
C PRO A 32 18.38 -12.27 -7.18
N GLU A 33 19.40 -12.97 -6.73
CA GLU A 33 19.83 -14.27 -7.27
C GLU A 33 18.81 -15.39 -7.01
N GLN A 34 17.95 -15.23 -5.99
CA GLN A 34 16.91 -16.19 -5.63
C GLN A 34 15.55 -15.82 -6.22
N VAL A 35 15.40 -14.61 -6.74
CA VAL A 35 14.11 -14.10 -7.22
C VAL A 35 13.87 -14.57 -8.65
N VAL A 36 14.84 -14.43 -9.56
CA VAL A 36 14.68 -14.88 -10.95
C VAL A 36 14.61 -16.41 -11.02
N GLY A 37 13.56 -16.93 -11.63
CA GLY A 37 13.30 -18.36 -11.79
C GLY A 37 12.46 -18.98 -10.67
N SER A 38 12.26 -18.27 -9.56
CA SER A 38 11.37 -18.70 -8.48
C SER A 38 9.93 -18.26 -8.76
N THR A 39 8.99 -18.84 -8.03
CA THR A 39 7.56 -18.52 -8.08
C THR A 39 7.15 -17.56 -6.97
N ALA A 40 6.05 -16.83 -7.16
CA ALA A 40 5.50 -15.95 -6.13
C ALA A 40 5.25 -16.69 -4.79
N HIS A 41 4.82 -17.95 -4.82
CA HIS A 41 4.57 -18.78 -3.63
C HIS A 41 5.85 -19.23 -2.91
N GLU A 42 6.99 -19.25 -3.58
CA GLU A 42 8.27 -19.58 -2.95
C GLU A 42 8.89 -18.36 -2.26
N LEU A 43 8.56 -17.16 -2.72
CA LEU A 43 9.15 -15.90 -2.24
C LEU A 43 8.25 -15.10 -1.29
N LEU A 44 6.94 -15.34 -1.34
CA LEU A 44 5.93 -14.62 -0.57
C LEU A 44 5.10 -15.61 0.26
N PRO A 45 4.57 -15.17 1.41
CA PRO A 45 3.53 -15.90 2.12
C PRO A 45 2.33 -16.23 1.23
N ASP A 46 1.72 -17.40 1.43
CA ASP A 46 0.65 -17.95 0.57
C ASP A 46 -0.52 -16.96 0.35
N ASP A 47 -0.94 -16.26 1.40
CA ASP A 47 -2.03 -15.29 1.34
C ASP A 47 -1.70 -14.08 0.45
N ILE A 48 -0.44 -13.63 0.45
CA ILE A 48 0.03 -12.54 -0.39
C ILE A 48 0.24 -13.04 -1.82
N ALA A 49 0.84 -14.22 -1.98
CA ALA A 49 1.05 -14.85 -3.28
C ALA A 49 -0.28 -15.07 -4.02
N ASP A 50 -1.30 -15.60 -3.35
CA ASP A 50 -2.64 -15.80 -3.91
C ASP A 50 -3.27 -14.49 -4.38
N ARG A 51 -3.17 -13.43 -3.58
CA ARG A 51 -3.68 -12.09 -3.94
C ARG A 51 -2.95 -11.52 -5.14
N LEU A 52 -1.62 -11.63 -5.18
CA LEU A 52 -0.81 -11.20 -6.32
C LEU A 52 -1.21 -11.95 -7.58
N MET A 53 -1.30 -13.29 -7.50
CA MET A 53 -1.67 -14.15 -8.63
C MET A 53 -3.09 -13.88 -9.14
N HIS A 54 -4.03 -13.57 -8.24
CA HIS A 54 -5.37 -13.13 -8.63
C HIS A 54 -5.31 -11.84 -9.46
N CYS A 55 -4.53 -10.85 -9.04
CA CYS A 55 -4.34 -9.60 -9.77
C CYS A 55 -3.60 -9.81 -11.11
N VAL A 56 -2.62 -10.70 -11.17
CA VAL A 56 -1.92 -11.07 -12.42
C VAL A 56 -2.92 -11.64 -13.43
N ARG A 57 -3.72 -12.64 -13.02
CA ARG A 57 -4.73 -13.25 -13.89
C ARG A 57 -5.77 -12.23 -14.34
N ALA A 58 -6.30 -11.44 -13.40
CA ALA A 58 -7.26 -10.39 -13.73
C ALA A 58 -6.69 -9.35 -14.72
N SER A 59 -5.41 -9.00 -14.58
CA SER A 59 -4.74 -8.04 -15.47
C SER A 59 -4.60 -8.58 -16.90
N LEU A 60 -4.21 -9.86 -17.03
CA LEU A 60 -4.11 -10.55 -18.32
C LEU A 60 -5.49 -10.73 -18.98
N GLU A 61 -6.48 -11.21 -18.23
CA GLU A 61 -7.85 -11.45 -18.73
C GLU A 61 -8.55 -10.16 -19.17
N GLN A 62 -8.40 -9.09 -18.38
CA GLN A 62 -9.09 -7.82 -18.63
C GLN A 62 -8.28 -6.86 -19.49
N ALA A 63 -7.02 -7.19 -19.79
CA ALA A 63 -6.03 -6.32 -20.43
C ALA A 63 -5.95 -4.92 -19.75
N LYS A 64 -6.04 -4.91 -18.42
CA LYS A 64 -6.09 -3.68 -17.60
C LYS A 64 -5.04 -3.70 -16.51
N LEU A 65 -4.67 -2.51 -16.05
CA LEU A 65 -3.80 -2.35 -14.91
C LEU A 65 -4.52 -2.84 -13.65
N ALA A 66 -3.88 -3.73 -12.90
CA ALA A 66 -4.32 -4.17 -11.58
C ALA A 66 -3.34 -3.66 -10.52
N THR A 67 -3.84 -3.30 -9.36
CA THR A 67 -3.00 -2.87 -8.23
C THR A 67 -3.31 -3.74 -7.03
N VAL A 68 -2.26 -4.18 -6.33
CA VAL A 68 -2.37 -4.90 -5.06
C VAL A 68 -1.44 -4.25 -4.04
N GLU A 69 -1.95 -4.06 -2.84
CA GLU A 69 -1.18 -3.58 -1.69
C GLU A 69 -1.10 -4.70 -0.65
N TYR A 70 0.09 -4.89 -0.10
CA TYR A 70 0.35 -5.86 0.96
C TYR A 70 1.47 -5.36 1.87
N THR A 71 1.43 -5.81 3.12
CA THR A 71 2.49 -5.56 4.09
C THR A 71 3.36 -6.82 4.19
N LEU A 72 4.68 -6.65 4.16
CA LEU A 72 5.65 -7.72 4.34
C LEU A 72 6.64 -7.35 5.43
N GLU A 73 7.04 -8.36 6.21
CA GLU A 73 8.24 -8.27 7.02
C GLU A 73 9.46 -8.48 6.12
N THR A 74 10.35 -7.49 6.11
CA THR A 74 11.62 -7.57 5.38
C THR A 74 12.61 -8.50 6.08
N HIS A 75 13.69 -8.90 5.40
CA HIS A 75 14.80 -9.66 6.01
C HIS A 75 15.45 -9.00 7.23
N LEU A 76 15.19 -7.71 7.47
CA LEU A 76 15.67 -6.96 8.62
C LEU A 76 14.70 -6.98 9.81
N GLY A 77 13.53 -7.64 9.68
CA GLY A 77 12.48 -7.68 10.71
C GLY A 77 11.57 -6.45 10.73
N GLU A 78 11.68 -5.57 9.72
CA GLU A 78 10.84 -4.37 9.61
C GLU A 78 9.58 -4.66 8.79
N GLN A 79 8.42 -4.35 9.34
CA GLN A 79 7.13 -4.34 8.64
C GLN A 79 7.09 -3.16 7.67
N ARG A 80 6.92 -3.46 6.38
CA ARG A 80 6.84 -2.45 5.31
C ARG A 80 5.63 -2.68 4.43
N ASP A 81 5.06 -1.56 3.97
CA ASP A 81 3.92 -1.57 3.06
C ASP A 81 4.41 -1.44 1.62
N PHE A 82 4.00 -2.38 0.78
CA PHE A 82 4.34 -2.42 -0.64
C PHE A 82 3.07 -2.29 -1.49
N GLU A 83 3.14 -1.38 -2.46
CA GLU A 83 2.18 -1.26 -3.55
C GLU A 83 2.77 -1.92 -4.79
N VAL A 84 2.04 -2.86 -5.39
CA VAL A 84 2.43 -3.52 -6.63
C VAL A 84 1.41 -3.22 -7.71
N ARG A 85 1.89 -2.62 -8.80
CA ARG A 85 1.07 -2.27 -9.96
C ARG A 85 1.43 -3.18 -11.13
N ILE A 86 0.46 -3.96 -11.57
CA ILE A 86 0.62 -5.01 -12.56
C ILE A 86 -0.02 -4.55 -13.86
N ALA A 87 0.73 -4.64 -14.96
CA ALA A 87 0.26 -4.35 -16.29
C ALA A 87 0.57 -5.53 -17.23
N PRO A 88 -0.31 -5.83 -18.19
CA PRO A 88 -0.04 -6.86 -19.18
C PRO A 88 1.10 -6.41 -20.10
N ALA A 89 2.06 -7.31 -20.34
CA ALA A 89 3.22 -7.07 -21.20
C ALA A 89 3.30 -8.07 -22.38
N GLY A 90 2.47 -9.10 -22.37
CA GLY A 90 2.33 -10.10 -23.43
C GLY A 90 1.09 -10.96 -23.21
N PRO A 91 0.91 -12.03 -24.00
CA PRO A 91 -0.22 -12.95 -23.85
C PRO A 91 -0.22 -13.68 -22.50
N ASP A 92 0.97 -14.06 -22.00
CA ASP A 92 1.14 -14.79 -20.73
C ASP A 92 2.17 -14.12 -19.80
N GLU A 93 2.42 -12.83 -20.00
CA GLU A 93 3.45 -12.08 -19.28
C GLU A 93 2.91 -10.75 -18.77
N VAL A 94 3.32 -10.40 -17.55
CA VAL A 94 3.00 -9.15 -16.91
C VAL A 94 4.26 -8.46 -16.43
N VAL A 95 4.20 -7.13 -16.37
CA VAL A 95 5.19 -6.30 -15.69
C VAL A 95 4.54 -5.78 -14.42
N ALA A 96 5.19 -6.04 -13.29
CA ALA A 96 4.83 -5.54 -11.98
C ALA A 96 5.81 -4.45 -11.56
N VAL A 97 5.28 -3.32 -11.15
CA VAL A 97 6.02 -2.19 -10.58
C VAL A 97 5.78 -2.20 -9.09
N VAL A 98 6.84 -2.40 -8.31
CA VAL A 98 6.81 -2.47 -6.85
C VAL A 98 7.30 -1.15 -6.27
N ARG A 99 6.47 -0.54 -5.43
CA ARG A 99 6.74 0.70 -4.71
C ARG A 99 6.60 0.49 -3.22
N ASP A 100 7.61 0.90 -2.48
CA ASP A 100 7.54 1.03 -1.02
C ASP A 100 6.68 2.28 -0.69
N VAL A 101 5.55 2.07 -0.03
CA VAL A 101 4.62 3.13 0.41
C VAL A 101 4.63 3.32 1.92
N THR A 102 5.58 2.70 2.63
CA THR A 102 5.71 2.79 4.10
C THR A 102 5.79 4.24 4.58
N ASP A 103 6.58 5.08 3.91
CA ASP A 103 6.73 6.50 4.26
C ASP A 103 5.43 7.30 4.06
N LEU A 104 4.63 6.95 3.05
CA LEU A 104 3.37 7.62 2.75
C LEU A 104 2.32 7.31 3.84
N HIS A 105 2.24 6.06 4.27
CA HIS A 105 1.37 5.65 5.36
C HIS A 105 1.81 6.22 6.71
N GLN A 106 3.12 6.32 6.96
CA GLN A 106 3.63 6.94 8.19
C GLN A 106 3.27 8.43 8.25
N ALA A 107 3.45 9.17 7.15
CA ALA A 107 3.06 10.57 7.07
C ALA A 107 1.54 10.79 7.23
N MET A 108 0.71 9.88 6.71
CA MET A 108 -0.75 9.91 6.90
C MET A 108 -1.16 9.66 8.36
N ARG A 109 -0.50 8.74 9.06
CA ARG A 109 -0.74 8.46 10.49
C ARG A 109 -0.44 9.70 11.34
N ASP A 110 0.70 10.34 11.10
CA ASP A 110 1.13 11.53 11.85
C ASP A 110 0.18 12.73 11.65
N LEU A 111 -0.33 12.92 10.43
CA LEU A 111 -1.32 13.95 10.11
C LEU A 111 -2.67 13.69 10.80
N THR A 112 -3.08 12.42 10.88
CA THR A 112 -4.35 12.03 11.51
C THR A 112 -4.30 12.25 13.03
N ASP A 113 -3.19 11.89 13.66
CA ASP A 113 -2.96 12.12 15.09
C ASP A 113 -2.91 13.60 15.45
N SER A 114 -2.27 14.43 14.61
CA SER A 114 -2.24 15.88 14.81
C SER A 114 -3.63 16.51 14.68
N ARG A 115 -4.43 16.05 13.70
CA ARG A 115 -5.82 16.51 13.52
C ARG A 115 -6.72 16.08 14.68
N ALA A 116 -6.56 14.86 15.20
CA ALA A 116 -7.31 14.37 16.36
C ALA A 116 -7.09 15.25 17.61
N ARG A 117 -5.86 15.74 17.82
CA ARG A 117 -5.52 16.66 18.92
C ARG A 117 -6.23 18.01 18.81
N LEU A 118 -6.38 18.55 17.61
CA LEU A 118 -7.07 19.83 17.39
C LEU A 118 -8.60 19.72 17.55
N VAL A 119 -9.20 18.63 17.10
CA VAL A 119 -10.66 18.41 17.24
C VAL A 119 -11.05 18.21 18.71
N ALA A 120 -10.26 17.45 19.47
CA ALA A 120 -10.53 17.22 20.90
C ALA A 120 -10.48 18.51 21.75
N ALA A 121 -9.67 19.50 21.36
CA ALA A 121 -9.62 20.80 22.04
C ALA A 121 -10.87 21.67 21.77
N GLY A 122 -11.55 21.49 20.62
CA GLY A 122 -12.75 22.26 20.26
C GLY A 122 -14.03 21.81 20.96
N ASP A 123 -14.15 20.50 21.27
CA ASP A 123 -15.37 19.91 21.85
C ASP A 123 -15.53 20.18 23.37
N ALA A 124 -14.51 20.71 24.03
CA ALA A 124 -14.58 21.15 25.43
C ALA A 124 -15.31 22.51 25.57
N GLU A 125 -15.15 23.42 24.62
CA GLU A 125 -15.74 24.77 24.68
C GLU A 125 -17.21 24.79 24.24
N ARG A 126 -17.63 23.95 23.27
CA ARG A 126 -19.04 23.88 22.83
C ARG A 126 -20.00 23.47 23.95
N ARG A 127 -19.58 22.53 24.82
CA ARG A 127 -20.38 22.05 25.95
C ARG A 127 -20.58 23.07 27.08
N ARG A 128 -19.85 24.18 27.09
CA ARG A 128 -20.07 25.30 28.03
C ARG A 128 -21.12 26.28 27.53
N VAL A 129 -21.15 26.54 26.22
CA VAL A 129 -22.11 27.49 25.62
C VAL A 129 -23.53 26.92 25.60
N GLU A 130 -23.71 25.63 25.31
CA GLU A 130 -25.05 25.01 25.26
C GLU A 130 -25.74 24.94 26.64
N ARG A 131 -24.99 24.78 27.74
CA ARG A 131 -25.58 24.78 29.09
C ARG A 131 -26.09 26.15 29.54
N ASN A 132 -25.53 27.24 29.02
CA ASN A 132 -25.98 28.59 29.36
C ASN A 132 -27.23 29.01 28.56
N LEU A 133 -27.46 28.44 27.38
CA LEU A 133 -28.66 28.75 26.59
C LEU A 133 -29.93 28.12 27.17
N CYS A 134 -29.85 26.93 27.78
CA CYS A 134 -31.01 26.27 28.38
C CYS A 134 -31.47 26.89 29.72
N ALA A 135 -30.67 27.73 30.38
CA ALA A 135 -31.04 28.36 31.65
C ALA A 135 -31.85 29.66 31.50
N CYS A 136 -31.94 30.24 30.30
CA CYS A 136 -32.59 31.54 30.08
C CYS A 136 -34.08 31.42 29.64
N GLY A 137 -34.58 30.20 29.39
CA GLY A 137 -35.94 29.98 28.85
C GLY A 137 -37.07 29.76 29.87
N ALA A 138 -36.81 29.79 31.18
CA ALA A 138 -37.80 29.42 32.21
C ALA A 138 -38.26 30.58 33.10
N ALA A 139 -38.23 31.82 32.61
CA ALA A 139 -38.74 32.99 33.35
C ALA A 139 -39.53 33.93 32.43
N THR A 140 -40.68 33.47 31.93
CA THR A 140 -41.78 34.35 31.52
C THR A 140 -43.09 33.56 31.49
N ALA A 141 -43.75 33.52 32.64
CA ALA A 141 -45.19 33.31 32.79
C ALA A 141 -45.63 34.03 34.06
#